data_AF-M2N6M9-F1
#
_entry.id   AF-M2N6M9-F1
#
_cell.length_a   1.000
_cell.length_b   1.000
_cell.length_c   1.000
_cell.angle_alpha   90.00
_cell.angle_beta   90.00
_cell.angle_gamma   90.00
#
_symmetry.space_group_name_H-M   'P 1'
#
loop_
_entity.id
_entity.type
_entity.pdbx_description
1 polymer ?
#
loop_
_entity_poly.entity_id
_entity_poly.type
_entity_poly.pdbx_seq_one_letter_code
_entity_poly.pdbx_strand_id
1 'polypeptide(L)'
;RSASHASPNIVRWLSSKSLADEKIEDITELYATARDEFEMAMEETEKMTVYAEEDRKAAREELDKVQEAYRSIVDGPDQQLAEEVQRRIGQRIRELEQGVAAMEELAQNQD
;
A
#
# COMPACT_ATOMS: atom_id res chain seq x y z
N ARG A 1 29.31 37.29 8.90
CA ARG A 1 28.25 36.28 9.08
C ARG A 1 28.20 35.45 7.80
N SER A 2 28.82 34.27 7.78
CA SER A 2 28.79 33.40 6.60
C SER A 2 27.46 32.67 6.57
N ALA A 3 26.62 32.96 5.58
CA ALA A 3 25.44 32.17 5.30
C ALA A 3 25.88 30.88 4.61
N SER A 4 25.74 29.75 5.30
CA SER A 4 25.90 28.42 4.71
C SER A 4 24.77 28.16 3.72
N HIS A 5 25.01 28.42 2.43
CA HIS A 5 24.09 28.03 1.37
C HIS A 5 24.23 26.53 1.12
N ALA A 6 23.23 25.75 1.51
CA ALA A 6 23.11 24.36 1.10
C ALA A 6 22.92 24.29 -0.42
N SER A 7 23.57 23.32 -1.08
CA SER A 7 23.46 23.12 -2.53
C SER A 7 22.00 22.82 -2.93
N PRO A 8 21.49 23.36 -4.06
CA PRO A 8 20.11 23.12 -4.52
C PRO A 8 19.72 21.64 -4.61
N ASN A 9 20.67 20.76 -4.95
CA ASN A 9 20.45 19.32 -5.00
C ASN A 9 20.16 18.69 -3.62
N ILE A 10 20.80 19.19 -2.55
CA ILE A 10 20.57 18.70 -1.18
C ILE A 10 19.19 19.14 -0.68
N VAL A 11 18.80 20.38 -0.98
CA VAL A 11 17.49 20.92 -0.62
C VAL A 11 16.37 20.14 -1.32
N ARG A 12 16.52 19.86 -2.63
CA ARG A 12 15.57 19.04 -3.39
C ARG A 12 15.44 17.63 -2.82
N TRP A 13 16.57 16.97 -2.52
CA TRP A 13 16.56 15.63 -1.95
C TRP A 13 15.89 15.57 -0.57
N LEU A 14 16.19 16.52 0.32
CA LEU A 14 15.54 16.62 1.63
C LEU A 14 14.02 16.84 1.49
N SER A 15 13.59 17.68 0.54
CA SER A 15 12.17 17.90 0.26
C SER A 15 11.48 16.65 -0.28
N SER A 16 12.12 15.90 -1.19
CA SER A 16 11.57 14.63 -1.68
C SER A 16 11.44 13.60 -0.57
N LYS A 17 12.37 13.59 0.38
CA LYS A 17 12.31 12.71 1.55
C LYS A 17 11.16 13.03 2.49
N SER A 18 10.98 14.31 2.84
CA SER A 18 9.86 14.69 3.71
C SER A 18 8.52 14.39 3.06
N LEU A 19 8.41 14.60 1.75
CA LEU A 19 7.21 14.25 0.99
C LEU A 19 7.01 12.72 0.91
N ALA A 20 8.08 11.95 0.74
CA ALA A 20 8.02 10.50 0.77
C ALA A 20 7.58 9.98 2.14
N ASP A 21 8.05 10.59 3.23
CA ASP A 21 7.62 10.23 4.59
C ASP A 21 6.11 10.41 4.77
N GLU A 22 5.57 11.56 4.38
CA GLU A 22 4.12 11.84 4.40
C GLU A 22 3.34 10.80 3.57
N LYS A 23 3.76 10.55 2.33
CA LYS A 23 3.07 9.60 1.46
C LYS A 23 3.16 8.15 1.91
N ILE A 24 4.25 7.78 2.56
CA ILE A 24 4.39 6.44 3.14
C ILE A 24 3.52 6.29 4.38
N GLU A 25 3.33 7.35 5.17
CA GLU A 25 2.37 7.36 6.28
C GLU A 25 0.95 7.14 5.75
N ASP A 26 0.51 7.93 4.76
CA ASP A 26 -0.80 7.77 4.10
C ASP A 26 -1.04 6.33 3.61
N ILE A 27 -0.07 5.74 2.88
CA ILE A 27 -0.16 4.36 2.38
C ILE A 27 -0.13 3.35 3.54
N THR A 28 0.62 3.62 4.60
CA THR A 28 0.73 2.70 5.75
C THR A 28 -0.59 2.62 6.51
N GLU A 29 -1.32 3.72 6.63
CA GLU A 29 -2.66 3.74 7.22
C GLU A 29 -3.65 2.93 6.38
N LEU A 30 -3.71 3.18 5.06
CA LEU A 30 -4.54 2.39 4.14
C LEU A 30 -4.18 0.90 4.18
N TYR A 31 -2.88 0.59 4.22
CA TYR A 31 -2.38 -0.78 4.30
C TYR A 31 -2.82 -1.46 5.59
N ALA A 32 -2.83 -0.75 6.73
CA ALA A 32 -3.27 -1.31 7.99
C ALA A 32 -4.75 -1.72 7.91
N THR A 33 -5.62 -0.85 7.39
CA THR A 33 -7.03 -1.16 7.17
C THR A 33 -7.20 -2.34 6.22
N ALA A 34 -6.54 -2.32 5.06
CA ALA A 34 -6.64 -3.41 4.08
C ALA A 34 -6.15 -4.75 4.63
N ARG A 35 -5.14 -4.72 5.50
CA ARG A 35 -4.64 -5.92 6.18
C ARG A 35 -5.65 -6.46 7.19
N ASP A 36 -6.27 -5.61 7.99
CA ASP A 36 -7.26 -6.04 8.99
C ASP A 36 -8.47 -6.69 8.29
N GLU A 37 -8.97 -6.06 7.21
CA GLU A 37 -10.06 -6.64 6.39
C GLU A 37 -9.64 -7.95 5.74
N PHE A 38 -8.41 -8.06 5.22
CA PHE A 38 -7.88 -9.31 4.69
C PHE A 38 -7.82 -10.43 5.75
N GLU A 39 -7.36 -10.12 6.97
CA GLU A 39 -7.30 -11.09 8.06
C GLU A 39 -8.70 -11.60 8.44
N MET A 40 -9.70 -10.71 8.51
CA MET A 40 -11.10 -11.09 8.73
C MET A 40 -11.66 -11.93 7.57
N ALA A 41 -11.47 -11.48 6.33
CA ALA A 41 -11.94 -12.18 5.14
C ALA A 41 -11.35 -13.58 4.98
N MET A 42 -10.06 -13.75 5.32
CA MET A 42 -9.40 -15.04 5.34
C MET A 42 -10.02 -15.97 6.39
N GLU A 43 -10.21 -15.49 7.62
CA GLU A 43 -10.81 -16.29 8.70
C GLU A 43 -12.22 -16.76 8.34
N GLU A 44 -13.05 -15.88 7.78
CA GLU A 44 -14.43 -16.19 7.41
C GLU A 44 -14.49 -17.12 6.18
N THR A 45 -13.56 -16.97 5.23
CA THR A 45 -13.40 -17.88 4.07
C THR A 45 -12.97 -19.29 4.53
N GLU A 46 -12.02 -19.41 5.45
CA GLU A 46 -11.60 -20.71 5.99
C GLU A 46 -12.73 -21.41 6.75
N LYS A 47 -13.61 -20.65 7.40
CA LYS A 47 -14.78 -21.16 8.12
C LYS A 47 -16.00 -21.40 7.22
N MET A 48 -15.95 -21.05 5.93
CA MET A 48 -17.06 -21.15 4.99
C MET A 48 -18.34 -20.48 5.50
N THR A 49 -18.22 -19.29 6.07
CA THR A 49 -19.39 -18.58 6.61
C THR A 49 -20.17 -17.86 5.51
N VAL A 50 -21.39 -17.43 5.83
CA VAL A 50 -22.22 -16.63 4.92
C VAL A 50 -21.68 -15.21 4.70
N TYR A 51 -20.77 -14.75 5.57
CA TYR A 51 -20.17 -13.40 5.50
C TYR A 51 -18.92 -13.37 4.62
N ALA A 52 -18.31 -14.54 4.38
CA ALA A 52 -17.03 -14.65 3.68
C ALA A 52 -17.01 -13.95 2.32
N GLU A 53 -18.10 -13.94 1.55
CA GLU A 53 -18.16 -13.24 0.26
C GLU A 53 -18.07 -11.71 0.44
N GLU A 54 -18.83 -11.15 1.38
CA GLU A 54 -18.82 -9.71 1.66
C GLU A 54 -17.48 -9.26 2.22
N ASP A 55 -16.87 -10.05 3.10
CA ASP A 55 -15.57 -9.73 3.70
C ASP A 55 -14.45 -9.80 2.66
N ARG A 56 -14.44 -10.80 1.77
CA ARG A 56 -13.49 -10.85 0.64
C ARG A 56 -13.60 -9.62 -0.24
N LYS A 57 -14.83 -9.15 -0.48
CA LYS A 57 -15.06 -7.92 -1.25
C LYS A 57 -14.52 -6.70 -0.52
N ALA A 58 -14.73 -6.58 0.80
CA ALA A 58 -14.18 -5.49 1.60
C ALA A 58 -12.64 -5.47 1.56
N ALA A 59 -11.99 -6.62 1.77
CA ALA A 59 -10.54 -6.75 1.66
C ALA A 59 -10.01 -6.35 0.27
N ARG A 60 -10.74 -6.69 -0.81
CA ARG A 60 -10.40 -6.28 -2.17
C ARG A 60 -10.54 -4.78 -2.38
N GLU A 61 -11.64 -4.18 -1.93
CA GLU A 61 -11.88 -2.74 -2.04
C GLU A 61 -10.82 -1.92 -1.29
N GLU A 62 -10.42 -2.35 -0.08
CA GLU A 62 -9.35 -1.66 0.66
C GLU A 62 -7.97 -1.86 0.02
N LEU A 63 -7.67 -3.05 -0.53
CA LEU A 63 -6.45 -3.26 -1.32
C LEU A 63 -6.42 -2.34 -2.55
N ASP A 64 -7.53 -2.19 -3.26
CA ASP A 64 -7.61 -1.31 -4.43
C ASP A 64 -7.26 0.16 -4.06
N LYS A 65 -7.67 0.64 -2.89
CA LYS A 65 -7.28 1.97 -2.36
C LYS A 65 -5.79 2.08 -2.08
N VAL A 66 -5.19 1.05 -1.46
CA VAL A 66 -3.74 0.99 -1.23
C VAL A 66 -2.98 1.08 -2.57
N GLN A 67 -3.42 0.30 -3.56
CA GLN A 67 -2.81 0.29 -4.87
C GLN A 67 -2.98 1.61 -5.61
N GLU A 68 -4.16 2.25 -5.54
CA GLU A 68 -4.40 3.55 -6.14
C GLU A 68 -3.49 4.62 -5.53
N ALA A 69 -3.42 4.70 -4.20
CA ALA A 69 -2.53 5.62 -3.50
C ALA A 69 -1.08 5.42 -3.94
N TYR A 70 -0.60 4.17 -3.93
CA TYR A 70 0.77 3.83 -4.35
C TYR A 70 1.05 4.17 -5.83
N ARG A 71 0.17 3.77 -6.76
CA ARG A 71 0.32 4.06 -8.20
C ARG A 71 0.31 5.55 -8.49
N SER A 72 -0.53 6.32 -7.81
CA SER A 72 -0.59 7.79 -7.98
C SER A 72 0.74 8.49 -7.73
N ILE A 73 1.61 7.89 -6.91
CA ILE A 73 2.94 8.41 -6.60
C ILE A 73 3.99 7.83 -7.54
N VAL A 74 3.99 6.52 -7.73
CA VAL A 74 5.04 5.83 -8.52
C VAL A 74 4.95 6.16 -10.01
N ASP A 75 3.74 6.35 -10.54
CA ASP A 75 3.52 6.75 -11.93
C ASP A 75 3.61 8.28 -12.12
N GLY A 76 3.90 9.02 -11.03
CA GLY A 76 4.02 10.46 -11.00
C GLY A 76 5.31 10.99 -11.66
N PRO A 77 5.38 12.31 -11.92
CA PRO A 77 6.53 12.92 -12.58
C PRO A 77 7.79 13.03 -11.70
N ASP A 78 7.67 12.93 -10.37
CA ASP A 78 8.81 13.01 -9.46
C ASP A 78 9.44 11.63 -9.22
N GLN A 79 10.43 11.30 -10.05
CA GLN A 79 11.13 10.01 -9.99
C GLN A 79 11.86 9.76 -8.67
N GLN A 80 12.36 10.80 -7.98
CA GLN A 80 13.04 10.62 -6.69
C GLN A 80 12.05 10.22 -5.60
N LEU A 81 10.86 10.82 -5.62
CA LEU A 81 9.76 10.43 -4.75
C LEU A 81 9.29 9.00 -5.06
N ALA A 82 9.07 8.69 -6.33
CA ALA A 82 8.62 7.37 -6.78
C ALA A 82 9.58 6.25 -6.32
N GLU A 83 10.89 6.42 -6.54
CA GLU A 83 11.92 5.47 -6.12
C GLU A 83 11.96 5.29 -4.58
N GLU A 84 11.81 6.38 -3.82
CA GLU A 84 11.82 6.34 -2.35
C GLU A 84 10.62 5.55 -1.80
N VAL A 85 9.43 5.82 -2.33
CA VAL A 85 8.18 5.13 -1.95
C VAL A 85 8.23 3.66 -2.38
N GLN A 86 8.58 3.38 -3.63
CA GLN A 86 8.71 2.01 -4.14
C GLN A 86 9.67 1.17 -3.30
N ARG A 87 10.83 1.73 -2.94
CA ARG A 87 11.84 1.03 -2.13
C ARG A 87 11.36 0.72 -0.71
N ARG A 88 10.56 1.60 -0.11
CA ARG A 88 10.18 1.48 1.31
C ARG A 88 8.93 0.64 1.55
N ILE A 89 7.92 0.74 0.68
CA ILE A 89 6.63 0.08 0.91
C ILE A 89 6.18 -0.87 -0.21
N GLY A 90 6.80 -0.82 -1.38
CA GLY A 90 6.35 -1.60 -2.54
C GLY A 90 6.38 -3.13 -2.33
N GLN A 91 7.28 -3.66 -1.51
CA GLN A 91 7.29 -5.09 -1.19
C GLN A 91 6.08 -5.51 -0.36
N ARG A 92 5.71 -4.72 0.66
CA ARG A 92 4.57 -5.01 1.53
C ARG A 92 3.26 -5.02 0.75
N ILE A 93 3.09 -4.07 -0.17
CA ILE A 93 1.90 -4.01 -1.04
C ILE A 93 1.79 -5.28 -1.88
N ARG A 94 2.89 -5.72 -2.52
CA ARG A 94 2.89 -6.96 -3.32
C ARG A 94 2.56 -8.21 -2.49
N GLU A 95 3.02 -8.26 -1.24
CA GLU A 95 2.69 -9.37 -0.33
C GLU A 95 1.19 -9.41 -0.03
N LEU A 96 0.58 -8.24 0.24
CA LEU A 96 -0.88 -8.14 0.44
C LEU A 96 -1.66 -8.49 -0.83
N GLU A 97 -1.22 -8.03 -2.00
CA GLU A 97 -1.82 -8.38 -3.30
C GLU A 97 -1.84 -9.90 -3.53
N GLN A 98 -0.72 -10.56 -3.28
CA GLN A 98 -0.61 -12.02 -3.40
C GLN A 98 -1.48 -12.73 -2.37
N GLY A 99 -1.57 -12.20 -1.14
CA GLY A 99 -2.46 -12.73 -0.10
C GLY A 99 -3.92 -12.69 -0.52
N VAL A 100 -4.41 -11.52 -0.96
CA VAL A 100 -5.79 -11.35 -1.41
C VAL A 100 -6.09 -12.22 -2.64
N ALA A 101 -5.19 -12.30 -3.61
CA ALA A 101 -5.37 -13.18 -4.77
C ALA A 101 -5.45 -14.66 -4.36
N ALA A 102 -4.59 -15.12 -3.44
CA ALA A 102 -4.64 -16.49 -2.94
C ALA A 102 -5.94 -16.79 -2.18
N MET A 103 -6.46 -15.83 -1.41
CA MET A 103 -7.77 -15.94 -0.75
C MET A 103 -8.91 -16.10 -1.76
N GLU A 104 -8.91 -15.28 -2.81
CA GLU A 104 -9.91 -15.35 -3.89
C GLU A 104 -9.85 -16.71 -4.61
N GLU A 105 -8.65 -17.23 -4.88
CA GLU A 105 -8.45 -18.57 -5.44
C GLU A 105 -8.93 -19.67 -4.49
N LEU A 106 -8.67 -19.56 -3.18
CA LEU A 106 -9.17 -20.50 -2.18
C LEU A 106 -10.70 -20.55 -2.19
N ALA A 107 -11.36 -19.40 -2.19
CA ALA A 107 -12.82 -19.33 -2.24
C ALA A 107 -13.41 -19.98 -3.50
N GLN A 108 -12.83 -19.73 -4.68
CA GLN A 108 -13.28 -20.34 -5.94
C GLN A 108 -13.17 -21.87 -5.94
N ASN A 109 -12.27 -22.44 -5.14
CA ASN A 109 -12.08 -23.89 -5.03
C ASN A 109 -12.99 -24.53 -3.95
N GLN A 110 -13.71 -23.73 -3.17
CA GLN A 110 -14.63 -24.20 -2.12
C GLN A 110 -16.10 -24.26 -2.59
N ASP A 111 -16.45 -23.57 -3.68
CA ASP A 111 -17.75 -23.62 -4.35
C ASP A 111 -17.95 -24.91 -5.16
#